data_AF-A0A6G1PFM2-F1
#
_entry.id   AF-A0A6G1PFM2-F1
#
_cell.length_a   1.000
_cell.length_b   1.000
_cell.length_c   1.000
_cell.angle_alpha   90.00
_cell.angle_beta   90.00
_cell.angle_gamma   90.00
#
_symmetry.space_group_name_H-M   'P 1'
#
loop_
_entity.id
_entity.type
_entity.pdbx_description
1 polymer ?
#
loop_
_entity_poly.entity_id
_entity_poly.type
_entity_poly.pdbx_seq_one_letter_code
_entity_poly.pdbx_strand_id
1 'polypeptide(L)'
;MASYLQIADDEKGHKLDLFCVPRHYEKDLDKVIIPHGLIMDRTERLACDIIRDMGGHHIVALCVLKGGYKFFADLLDYIKVLNQNSDKSVPLTVDFIRVKSYCNDKSTKNVKVIGGDELSNLTGKNVLIVEVFVSYIQNFAPLLFQPSGEEDPKEFWVQTRL
;
A
#
# COMPACT_ATOMS: atom_id res chain seq x y z
N MET A 1 -8.59 1.96 15.60
CA MET A 1 -9.50 1.10 14.80
C MET A 1 -9.28 1.43 13.35
N ALA A 2 -8.78 0.48 12.54
CA ALA A 2 -8.67 0.68 11.10
C ALA A 2 -10.08 0.84 10.53
N SER A 3 -10.39 2.02 10.00
CA SER A 3 -11.59 2.21 9.20
C SER A 3 -11.31 1.67 7.80
N TYR A 4 -12.29 1.11 7.12
CA TYR A 4 -12.22 0.76 5.70
C TYR A 4 -13.45 1.34 5.00
N LEU A 5 -13.35 1.58 3.70
CA LEU A 5 -14.50 2.02 2.91
C LEU A 5 -15.28 0.76 2.52
N GLN A 6 -16.41 0.52 3.17
CA GLN A 6 -17.27 -0.61 2.82
C GLN A 6 -18.11 -0.27 1.60
N ILE A 7 -17.92 -1.03 0.52
CA ILE A 7 -18.73 -0.98 -0.69
C ILE A 7 -19.70 -2.16 -0.63
N ALA A 8 -20.99 -1.90 -0.79
CA ALA A 8 -22.01 -2.94 -0.77
C ALA A 8 -21.96 -3.78 -2.06
N ASP A 9 -22.34 -5.06 -1.98
CA ASP A 9 -22.32 -5.96 -3.14
C ASP A 9 -23.35 -5.56 -4.22
N ASP A 10 -24.40 -4.83 -3.85
CA ASP A 10 -25.41 -4.30 -4.76
C ASP A 10 -25.08 -2.91 -5.31
N GLU A 11 -23.89 -2.36 -4.98
CA GLU A 11 -23.43 -1.07 -5.48
C GLU A 11 -23.27 -1.11 -7.00
N LYS A 12 -24.05 -0.27 -7.69
CA LYS A 12 -24.11 -0.29 -9.15
C LYS A 12 -23.03 0.51 -9.84
N GLY A 13 -22.21 1.26 -9.10
CA GLY A 13 -21.23 2.21 -9.62
C GLY A 13 -21.88 3.41 -10.33
N HIS A 14 -21.02 4.24 -10.93
CA HIS A 14 -21.41 5.48 -11.61
C HIS A 14 -21.21 5.37 -13.13
N LYS A 15 -22.06 6.07 -13.90
CA LYS A 15 -21.96 6.12 -15.36
C LYS A 15 -20.69 6.85 -15.80
N LEU A 16 -20.09 6.40 -16.90
CA LEU A 16 -18.82 6.94 -17.42
C LEU A 16 -18.93 8.37 -17.92
N ASP A 17 -20.09 8.77 -18.45
CA ASP A 17 -20.37 10.11 -18.99
C ASP A 17 -20.34 11.22 -17.92
N LEU A 18 -20.37 10.84 -16.64
CA LEU A 18 -20.20 11.74 -15.51
C LEU A 18 -18.73 12.05 -15.18
N PHE A 19 -17.79 11.38 -15.83
CA PHE A 19 -16.35 11.49 -15.56
C PHE A 19 -15.55 11.77 -16.82
N CYS A 20 -14.35 12.32 -16.61
CA CYS A 20 -13.37 12.47 -17.67
C CYS A 20 -12.61 11.16 -17.86
N VAL A 21 -13.12 10.29 -18.73
CA VAL A 21 -12.49 9.01 -19.09
C VAL A 21 -11.68 9.17 -20.39
N PRO A 22 -10.44 8.65 -20.50
CA PRO A 22 -9.70 8.68 -21.75
C PRO A 22 -10.47 7.97 -22.86
N ARG A 23 -10.62 8.63 -24.02
CA ARG A 23 -11.45 8.16 -25.14
C ARG A 23 -11.15 6.74 -25.61
N HIS A 24 -9.88 6.33 -25.53
CA HIS A 24 -9.47 4.99 -25.97
C HIS A 24 -9.90 3.87 -25.01
N TYR A 25 -10.41 4.20 -23.81
CA TYR A 25 -10.96 3.23 -22.85
C TYR A 25 -12.49 3.23 -22.76
N GLU A 26 -13.18 4.16 -23.43
CA GLU A 26 -14.65 4.30 -23.34
C GLU A 26 -15.41 3.03 -23.71
N LYS A 27 -14.85 2.19 -24.60
CA LYS A 27 -15.46 0.93 -25.04
C LYS A 27 -15.11 -0.26 -24.14
N ASP A 28 -14.08 -0.13 -23.32
CA ASP A 28 -13.53 -1.20 -22.49
C ASP A 28 -14.01 -1.11 -21.03
N LEU A 29 -14.65 0.00 -20.67
CA LEU A 29 -15.18 0.28 -19.34
C LEU A 29 -16.71 0.28 -19.39
N ASP A 30 -17.35 -0.21 -18.32
CA ASP A 30 -18.81 -0.11 -18.14
C ASP A 30 -19.16 1.04 -17.18
N LYS A 31 -18.52 1.07 -16.00
CA LYS A 31 -18.84 2.00 -14.91
C LYS A 31 -17.63 2.33 -14.06
N VAL A 32 -17.70 3.46 -13.36
CA VAL A 32 -16.76 3.85 -12.32
C VAL A 32 -17.26 3.34 -10.98
N ILE A 33 -16.56 2.41 -10.34
CA ILE A 33 -16.92 1.91 -8.99
C ILE A 33 -16.48 2.90 -7.91
N ILE A 34 -15.26 3.44 -8.04
CA ILE A 34 -14.68 4.35 -7.05
C ILE A 34 -14.08 5.55 -7.78
N PRO A 35 -14.66 6.76 -7.58
CA PRO A 35 -14.11 7.97 -8.16
C PRO A 35 -12.69 8.26 -7.66
N HIS A 36 -11.85 8.85 -8.52
CA HIS A 36 -10.48 9.24 -8.15
C HIS A 36 -10.45 10.15 -6.91
N GLY A 37 -11.36 11.12 -6.80
CA GLY A 37 -11.44 12.02 -5.65
C GLY A 37 -11.63 11.26 -4.33
N LEU A 38 -12.54 10.28 -4.31
CA LEU A 38 -12.80 9.47 -3.11
C LEU A 38 -11.57 8.66 -2.68
N ILE A 39 -10.78 8.18 -3.66
CA ILE A 39 -9.50 7.51 -3.39
C ILE A 39 -8.51 8.49 -2.77
N MET A 40 -8.41 9.71 -3.27
CA MET A 40 -7.49 10.73 -2.73
C MET A 40 -7.87 11.11 -1.30
N ASP A 41 -9.16 11.40 -1.05
CA ASP A 41 -9.67 11.71 0.30
C ASP A 41 -9.37 10.58 1.29
N ARG A 42 -9.56 9.33 0.84
CA ARG A 42 -9.25 8.16 1.66
C ARG A 42 -7.75 8.02 1.90
N THR A 43 -6.93 8.22 0.88
CA THR A 43 -5.47 8.13 0.97
C THR A 43 -4.90 9.18 1.92
N GLU A 44 -5.42 10.41 1.87
CA GLU A 44 -5.06 11.47 2.81
C GLU A 44 -5.38 11.06 4.26
N ARG A 45 -6.59 10.53 4.48
CA ARG A 45 -6.97 10.07 5.82
C ARG A 45 -6.07 8.94 6.32
N LEU A 46 -5.72 7.99 5.43
CA LEU A 46 -4.81 6.90 5.75
C LEU A 46 -3.41 7.42 6.11
N ALA A 47 -2.89 8.43 5.42
CA ALA A 47 -1.63 9.07 5.74
C ALA A 47 -1.65 9.71 7.15
N CYS A 48 -2.74 10.40 7.49
CA CYS A 48 -2.95 10.96 8.84
C CYS A 48 -2.94 9.86 9.92
N ASP A 49 -3.63 8.75 9.68
CA ASP A 49 -3.66 7.62 10.62
C ASP A 49 -2.27 6.98 10.76
N ILE A 50 -1.54 6.78 9.67
CA ILE A 50 -0.16 6.25 9.66
C ILE A 50 0.81 7.17 10.43
N ILE A 51 0.81 8.47 10.15
CA ILE A 51 1.71 9.41 10.85
C ILE A 51 1.37 9.51 12.33
N ARG A 52 0.08 9.44 12.72
CA ARG A 52 -0.31 9.42 14.13
C ARG A 52 0.21 8.18 14.84
N ASP A 53 0.05 7.01 14.22
CA ASP A 53 0.29 5.73 14.88
C ASP A 53 1.77 5.31 14.81
N MET A 54 2.49 5.67 13.73
CA MET A 54 3.92 5.39 13.53
C MET A 54 4.83 6.58 13.84
N GLY A 55 4.27 7.73 14.21
CA GLY A 55 4.97 9.00 14.42
C GLY A 55 5.99 8.93 15.55
N GLY A 56 7.26 9.03 15.20
CA GLY A 56 8.38 9.14 16.16
C GLY A 56 9.55 8.19 15.90
N HIS A 57 9.43 7.26 14.94
CA HIS A 57 10.50 6.32 14.59
C HIS A 57 10.65 6.21 13.06
N HIS A 58 11.88 6.02 12.58
CA HIS A 58 12.19 5.89 11.14
C HIS A 58 11.25 4.89 10.44
N ILE A 59 10.56 5.38 9.41
CA ILE A 59 9.65 4.60 8.58
C ILE A 59 10.37 4.13 7.31
N VAL A 60 10.29 2.83 7.02
CA VAL A 60 10.67 2.25 5.73
C VAL A 60 9.41 1.85 4.99
N ALA A 61 9.13 2.51 3.88
CA ALA A 61 7.95 2.28 3.06
C ALA A 61 8.30 1.33 1.89
N LEU A 62 7.72 0.14 1.88
CA LEU A 62 7.91 -0.90 0.88
C LEU A 62 6.73 -0.94 -0.08
N CYS A 63 6.97 -0.63 -1.35
CA CYS A 63 5.97 -0.72 -2.40
C CYS A 63 5.97 -2.10 -3.07
N VAL A 64 4.81 -2.75 -3.12
CA VAL A 64 4.63 -3.99 -3.89
C VAL A 64 4.30 -3.66 -5.35
N LEU A 65 5.26 -3.92 -6.23
CA LEU A 65 5.12 -3.74 -7.68
C LEU A 65 4.34 -4.89 -8.35
N LYS A 66 3.64 -4.65 -9.46
CA LYS A 66 3.58 -3.38 -10.22
C LYS A 66 2.41 -2.48 -9.83
N GLY A 67 1.29 -3.04 -9.38
CA GLY A 67 0.06 -2.27 -9.19
C GLY A 67 0.15 -1.19 -8.12
N GLY A 68 0.95 -1.41 -7.07
CA GLY A 68 1.00 -0.56 -5.87
C GLY A 68 1.55 0.84 -6.11
N TYR A 69 2.31 1.05 -7.20
CA TYR A 69 3.14 2.23 -7.37
C TYR A 69 2.37 3.55 -7.29
N LYS A 70 1.16 3.63 -7.87
CA LYS A 70 0.39 4.88 -7.90
C LYS A 70 -0.16 5.22 -6.52
N PHE A 71 -0.79 4.26 -5.86
CA PHE A 71 -1.28 4.42 -4.49
C PHE A 71 -0.13 4.72 -3.51
N PHE A 72 1.00 4.03 -3.68
CA PHE A 72 2.20 4.27 -2.91
C PHE A 72 2.73 5.69 -3.06
N ALA A 73 2.84 6.18 -4.29
CA ALA A 73 3.28 7.56 -4.55
C ALA A 73 2.34 8.58 -3.92
N ASP A 74 1.03 8.43 -4.14
CA ASP A 74 0.02 9.34 -3.59
C ASP A 74 0.04 9.34 -2.05
N LEU A 75 0.15 8.16 -1.42
CA LEU A 75 0.25 8.00 0.04
C LEU A 75 1.52 8.65 0.60
N LEU A 76 2.67 8.42 -0.05
CA LEU A 76 3.94 9.02 0.39
C LEU A 76 3.94 10.54 0.29
N ASP A 77 3.29 11.10 -0.72
CA ASP A 77 3.21 12.55 -0.86
C ASP A 77 2.40 13.18 0.27
N TYR A 78 1.28 12.57 0.67
CA TYR A 78 0.55 12.99 1.88
C TYR A 78 1.38 12.83 3.16
N ILE A 79 2.07 11.68 3.33
CA ILE A 79 2.96 11.43 4.48
C ILE A 79 4.06 12.50 4.57
N LYS A 80 4.71 12.85 3.45
CA LYS A 80 5.75 13.89 3.41
C LYS A 80 5.19 15.26 3.80
N VAL A 81 4.03 15.63 3.27
CA VAL A 81 3.37 16.90 3.62
C VAL A 81 3.07 16.96 5.11
N LEU A 82 2.49 15.91 5.69
CA LEU A 82 2.20 15.84 7.13
C LEU A 82 3.49 15.91 7.97
N ASN A 83 4.54 15.21 7.54
CA ASN A 83 5.83 15.18 8.23
C ASN A 83 6.55 16.56 8.21
N GLN A 84 6.39 17.33 7.12
CA GLN A 84 6.95 18.68 7.00
C GLN A 84 6.22 19.72 7.87
N ASN A 85 4.95 19.49 8.17
CA ASN A 85 4.09 20.43 8.91
C ASN A 85 3.88 20.01 10.38
N SER A 86 4.66 19.03 10.87
CA SER A 86 4.62 18.52 12.24
C SER A 86 5.79 19.07 13.06
N ASP A 87 5.60 19.22 14.37
CA ASP A 87 6.66 19.62 15.31
C ASP A 87 7.83 18.62 15.35
N LYS A 88 7.60 17.38 14.90
CA LYS A 88 8.59 16.30 14.84
C LYS A 88 8.64 15.72 13.44
N SER A 89 9.83 15.78 12.82
CA SER A 89 10.12 15.13 11.54
C SER A 89 10.72 13.75 11.76
N VAL A 90 10.24 12.78 10.99
CA VAL A 90 10.70 11.38 11.00
C VAL A 90 11.37 11.04 9.67
N PRO A 91 12.53 10.37 9.65
CA PRO A 91 13.13 9.89 8.41
C PRO A 91 12.22 8.88 7.70
N LEU A 92 12.18 8.97 6.37
CA LEU A 92 11.39 8.10 5.50
C LEU A 92 12.30 7.50 4.41
N THR A 93 12.43 6.18 4.40
CA THR A 93 13.13 5.43 3.34
C THR A 93 12.11 4.71 2.49
N VAL A 94 12.40 4.58 1.20
CA VAL A 94 11.51 3.94 0.22
C VAL A 94 12.25 2.81 -0.44
N ASP A 95 11.58 1.67 -0.57
CA ASP A 95 12.11 0.52 -1.31
C ASP A 95 10.97 -0.22 -2.05
N PHE A 96 11.33 -1.01 -3.06
CA PHE A 96 10.40 -1.64 -3.99
C PHE A 96 10.64 -3.12 -4.09
N ILE A 97 9.58 -3.89 -3.83
CA ILE A 97 9.61 -5.34 -3.94
C ILE A 97 8.65 -5.80 -5.02
N ARG A 98 9.00 -6.89 -5.69
CA ARG A 98 8.09 -7.61 -6.58
C ARG A 98 7.80 -8.97 -6.00
N VAL A 99 6.54 -9.22 -5.72
CA VAL A 99 6.08 -10.51 -5.22
C VAL A 99 5.58 -11.35 -6.40
N LYS A 100 6.12 -12.56 -6.54
CA LYS A 100 5.58 -13.59 -7.44
C LYS A 100 4.93 -14.68 -6.59
N SER A 101 3.59 -14.75 -6.63
CA SER A 101 2.80 -15.79 -5.96
C SER A 101 2.09 -16.76 -6.91
N TYR A 102 2.20 -16.55 -8.23
CA TYR A 102 1.48 -17.34 -9.25
C TYR A 102 2.42 -17.91 -10.32
N CYS A 103 2.21 -19.18 -10.66
CA CYS A 103 2.66 -19.81 -11.90
C CYS A 103 1.43 -20.39 -12.60
N ASN A 104 1.05 -19.84 -13.76
CA ASN A 104 0.00 -20.36 -14.65
C ASN A 104 -1.30 -20.75 -13.91
N ASP A 105 -1.99 -19.74 -13.39
CA ASP A 105 -3.33 -19.82 -12.76
C ASP A 105 -3.43 -20.70 -11.50
N LYS A 106 -2.30 -21.25 -11.02
CA LYS A 106 -2.22 -22.04 -9.80
C LYS A 106 -1.40 -21.31 -8.74
N SER A 107 -2.01 -21.14 -7.56
CA SER A 107 -1.32 -20.69 -6.35
C SER A 107 -0.24 -21.72 -5.98
N THR A 108 1.02 -21.29 -5.98
CA THR A 108 2.13 -22.07 -5.41
C THR A 108 2.39 -21.58 -4.00
N LYS A 109 2.54 -22.49 -3.02
CA LYS A 109 2.87 -22.17 -1.62
C LYS A 109 4.22 -21.44 -1.42
N ASN A 110 4.99 -21.24 -2.49
CA ASN A 110 6.28 -20.57 -2.47
C ASN A 110 6.16 -19.15 -3.01
N VAL A 111 5.99 -18.20 -2.11
CA VAL A 111 6.05 -16.77 -2.44
C VAL A 111 7.51 -16.38 -2.63
N LYS A 112 7.88 -15.89 -3.82
CA LYS A 112 9.22 -15.34 -4.08
C LYS A 112 9.17 -13.83 -4.09
N VAL A 113 9.97 -13.21 -3.24
CA VAL A 113 10.25 -11.77 -3.25
C VAL A 113 11.45 -11.52 -4.17
N ILE A 114 11.31 -10.57 -5.09
CA ILE A 114 12.33 -10.19 -6.06
C ILE A 114 12.52 -8.69 -5.98
N GLY A 115 13.76 -8.25 -5.80
CA GLY A 115 14.07 -6.83 -5.57
C GLY A 115 13.85 -6.44 -4.11
N GLY A 116 14.36 -5.26 -3.76
CA GLY A 116 14.53 -4.78 -2.40
C GLY A 116 16.01 -4.75 -2.01
N ASP A 117 16.40 -3.77 -1.20
CA ASP A 117 17.68 -3.80 -0.48
C ASP A 117 17.72 -5.00 0.48
N GLU A 118 18.90 -5.35 1.00
CA GLU A 118 19.01 -6.42 1.99
C GLU A 118 18.04 -6.19 3.16
N LEU A 119 17.29 -7.24 3.52
CA LEU A 119 16.30 -7.21 4.60
C LEU A 119 16.90 -6.80 5.95
N SER A 120 18.21 -6.96 6.12
CA SER A 120 19.01 -6.46 7.25
C SER A 120 18.86 -4.94 7.46
N ASN A 121 18.53 -4.18 6.42
CA ASN A 121 18.27 -2.73 6.54
C ASN A 121 16.93 -2.40 7.22
N LEU A 122 16.07 -3.39 7.47
CA LEU A 122 14.76 -3.21 8.10
C LEU A 122 14.82 -3.34 9.63
N THR A 123 15.92 -3.87 10.18
CA THR A 123 16.08 -4.14 11.61
C THR A 123 15.85 -2.88 12.46
N GLY A 124 14.98 -3.00 13.47
CA GLY A 124 14.66 -1.91 14.40
C GLY A 124 13.86 -0.74 13.80
N LYS A 125 13.44 -0.82 12.53
CA LYS A 125 12.66 0.23 11.85
C LYS A 125 11.19 -0.15 11.76
N ASN A 126 10.34 0.86 11.58
CA ASN A 126 8.92 0.66 11.32
C ASN A 126 8.72 0.43 9.82
N VAL A 127 8.17 -0.73 9.43
CA VAL A 127 8.04 -1.11 8.02
C VAL A 127 6.58 -0.96 7.58
N LEU A 128 6.35 -0.07 6.60
CA LEU A 128 5.05 0.17 5.97
C LEU A 128 5.02 -0.51 4.59
N ILE A 129 4.31 -1.62 4.48
CA ILE A 129 4.10 -2.33 3.22
C ILE A 129 2.84 -1.77 2.55
N VAL A 130 2.95 -1.39 1.28
CA VAL A 130 1.85 -0.81 0.51
C VAL A 130 1.55 -1.67 -0.71
N GLU A 131 0.31 -2.14 -0.79
CA GLU A 131 -0.21 -2.94 -1.88
C GLU A 131 -1.59 -2.42 -2.36
N VAL A 132 -2.07 -2.89 -3.50
CA VAL A 132 -3.34 -2.38 -4.09
C VAL A 132 -4.56 -3.12 -3.58
N PHE A 133 -4.46 -4.43 -3.46
CA PHE A 133 -5.56 -5.31 -3.05
C PHE A 133 -5.07 -6.17 -1.90
N VAL A 134 -5.99 -6.51 -0.99
CA VAL A 134 -5.74 -7.53 0.05
C VAL A 134 -5.26 -8.78 -0.66
N SER A 135 -3.96 -9.01 -0.61
CA SER A 135 -3.34 -10.15 -1.26
C SER A 135 -2.93 -11.17 -0.22
N TYR A 136 -2.48 -12.33 -0.69
CA TYR A 136 -1.86 -13.35 0.15
C TYR A 136 -0.68 -12.79 0.97
N ILE A 137 -0.10 -11.63 0.60
CA ILE A 137 0.99 -10.98 1.33
C ILE A 137 0.59 -10.61 2.75
N GLN A 138 -0.66 -10.24 3.05
CA GLN A 138 -1.04 -9.93 4.44
C GLN A 138 -0.91 -11.16 5.36
N ASN A 139 -1.17 -12.36 4.82
CA ASN A 139 -0.96 -13.64 5.53
C ASN A 139 0.51 -14.09 5.53
N PHE A 140 1.31 -13.61 4.56
CA PHE A 140 2.68 -14.06 4.32
C PHE A 140 3.75 -13.07 4.74
N ALA A 141 3.43 -11.81 5.03
CA ALA A 141 4.40 -10.81 5.51
C ALA A 141 5.14 -11.33 6.76
N PRO A 142 4.48 -11.91 7.78
CA PRO A 142 5.19 -12.50 8.92
C PRO A 142 6.08 -13.70 8.53
N LEU A 143 5.78 -14.39 7.42
CA LEU A 143 6.50 -15.57 6.94
C LEU A 143 7.64 -15.23 5.97
N LEU A 144 7.52 -14.14 5.22
CA LEU A 144 8.51 -13.64 4.28
C LEU A 144 9.65 -12.93 4.99
N PHE A 145 9.33 -12.27 6.10
CA PHE A 145 10.30 -11.62 6.99
C PHE A 145 10.46 -12.45 8.27
N GLN A 146 10.55 -13.79 8.13
CA GLN A 146 10.69 -14.72 9.26
C GLN A 146 11.83 -14.28 10.19
N PRO A 147 11.64 -14.40 11.52
CA PRO A 147 12.65 -14.00 12.49
C PRO A 147 13.85 -14.94 12.44
N SER A 148 14.86 -14.56 11.66
CA SER A 148 16.24 -14.94 11.91
C SER A 148 16.76 -13.95 12.94
N GLY A 149 16.89 -14.38 14.20
CA GLY A 149 17.08 -13.49 15.35
C GLY A 149 18.08 -12.33 15.19
N GLU A 150 17.89 -11.31 16.02
CA GLU A 150 18.60 -10.02 16.09
C GLU A 150 18.36 -9.03 14.94
N GLU A 151 17.79 -9.45 13.80
CA GLU A 151 17.59 -8.60 12.61
C GLU A 151 16.13 -8.20 12.31
N ASP A 152 15.24 -8.26 13.30
CA ASP A 152 13.80 -8.04 13.05
C ASP A 152 13.39 -6.55 12.99
N PRO A 153 12.47 -6.18 12.08
CA PRO A 153 11.84 -4.86 12.12
C PRO A 153 10.97 -4.70 13.36
N LYS A 154 10.81 -3.45 13.78
CA LYS A 154 10.11 -3.10 15.02
C LYS A 154 8.61 -3.41 14.93
N GLU A 155 7.98 -3.01 13.83
CA GLU A 155 6.57 -3.24 13.55
C GLU A 155 6.31 -3.33 12.04
N PHE A 156 5.30 -4.13 11.67
CA PHE A 156 4.79 -4.24 10.31
C PHE A 156 3.40 -3.62 10.18
N TRP A 157 3.27 -2.76 9.17
CA TRP A 157 2.00 -2.15 8.80
C TRP A 157 1.72 -2.50 7.34
N VAL A 158 0.58 -3.13 7.07
CA VAL A 158 0.15 -3.42 5.69
C VAL A 158 -0.99 -2.48 5.36
N GLN A 159 -0.85 -1.74 4.27
CA GLN A 159 -1.88 -0.84 3.77
C GLN A 159 -2.34 -1.22 2.36
N THR A 160 -3.64 -1.37 2.22
CA THR A 160 -4.34 -1.59 0.95
C THR A 160 -5.08 -0.32 0.54
N ARG A 161 -5.34 -0.18 -0.76
CA ARG A 161 -6.06 0.98 -1.30
C ARG A 161 -7.53 1.01 -0.89
N LEU A 162 -8.10 -0.16 -0.56
CA LEU A 162 -9.50 -0.41 -0.18
C LEU A 162 -9.55 -1.49 0.90
#